data_AF-A0A021XGC5-F1
#
_entry.id   AF-A0A021XGC5-F1
#
_cell.length_a   1.000
_cell.length_b   1.000
_cell.length_c   1.000
_cell.angle_alpha   90.00
_cell.angle_beta   90.00
_cell.angle_gamma   90.00
#
_symmetry.space_group_name_H-M   'P 1'
#
loop_
_entity.id
_entity.type
_entity.pdbx_description
1 polymer ?
#
loop_
_entity_poly.entity_id
_entity_poly.type
_entity_poly.pdbx_seq_one_letter_code
_entity_poly.pdbx_strand_id
1 'polypeptide(L)' 'MVNAVVFGVGAVAILAIPSLDAQAKYPLPAWIALTVIISPVIARLLAPRVRLRERPGDRPHPGWR' A
#
# COMPACT_ATOMS: atom_id res chain seq x y z
N MET A 1 -2.12 -1.68 4.23
CA MET A 1 -0.90 -2.44 3.86
C MET A 1 -0.27 -1.91 2.58
N VAL A 2 -1.00 -1.74 1.46
CA VAL A 2 -0.41 -1.28 0.17
C VAL A 2 0.34 0.07 0.26
N ASN A 3 -0.23 1.08 0.91
CA ASN A 3 0.41 2.41 1.02
C ASN A 3 1.77 2.37 1.70
N ALA A 4 1.89 1.63 2.81
CA ALA A 4 3.16 1.49 3.53
C ALA A 4 4.24 0.79 2.69
N VAL A 5 3.86 -0.22 1.88
CA VAL A 5 4.78 -0.91 0.97
C VAL A 5 5.26 0.03 -0.14
N VAL A 6 4.36 0.79 -0.77
CA VAL A 6 4.71 1.74 -1.84
C VAL A 6 5.58 2.88 -1.31
N PHE A 7 5.25 3.40 -0.13
CA PHE A 7 6.07 4.39 0.56
C PHE A 7 7.47 3.85 0.85
N GLY A 8 7.57 2.66 1.48
CA GLY A 8 8.85 2.06 1.86
C GLY A 8 9.78 1.82 0.66
N VAL A 9 9.27 1.25 -0.43
CA VAL A 9 10.07 0.98 -1.63
C VAL A 9 10.64 2.27 -2.22
N GLY A 10 9.83 3.33 -2.32
CA GLY A 10 10.33 4.59 -2.87
C GLY A 10 11.18 5.41 -1.91
N ALA A 11 10.94 5.32 -0.61
CA ALA A 11 11.83 5.92 0.39
C ALA A 11 13.23 5.29 0.32
N VAL A 12 13.31 3.95 0.20
CA VAL A 12 14.58 3.25 -0.01
C VAL A 12 15.23 3.69 -1.33
N ALA A 13 14.47 3.80 -2.42
CA ALA A 13 15.02 4.26 -3.70
C ALA A 13 15.56 5.70 -3.66
N ILE A 14 14.87 6.62 -2.96
CA ILE A 14 15.29 8.02 -2.79
C ILE A 14 16.58 8.09 -1.97
N LEU A 15 16.64 7.36 -0.86
CA LEU A 15 17.79 7.39 0.05
C LEU A 15 18.98 6.57 -0.47
N ALA A 16 18.75 5.58 -1.33
CA ALA A 16 19.82 4.79 -1.95
C ALA A 16 20.61 5.57 -3.00
N ILE A 17 20.09 6.70 -3.51
CA ILE A 17 20.74 7.51 -4.53
C ILE A 17 21.34 8.77 -3.87
N PRO A 18 22.68 8.92 -3.83
CA PRO A 18 23.33 10.01 -3.08
C PRO A 18 22.93 11.42 -3.52
N SER A 19 22.61 11.61 -4.81
CA SER A 19 22.17 12.91 -5.35
C SER A 19 20.74 13.30 -4.93
N LEU A 20 19.91 12.31 -4.60
CA LEU A 20 18.55 12.50 -4.08
C LEU A 20 18.54 12.63 -2.56
N ASP A 21 19.42 11.90 -1.88
CA ASP A 21 19.61 11.98 -0.43
C ASP A 21 20.10 13.36 0.02
N ALA A 22 21.04 13.96 -0.70
CA ALA A 22 21.50 15.33 -0.44
C ALA A 22 20.38 16.39 -0.50
N GLN A 23 19.29 16.07 -1.21
CA GLN A 23 18.11 16.94 -1.35
C GLN A 23 16.90 16.38 -0.62
N ALA A 24 17.03 15.34 0.22
CA ALA A 24 15.94 14.53 0.80
C ALA A 24 14.78 15.34 1.41
N LYS A 25 15.05 16.57 1.85
CA LYS A 25 14.05 17.57 2.26
C LYS A 25 12.91 17.80 1.23
N TYR A 26 13.17 17.64 -0.06
CA TYR A 26 12.20 17.85 -1.14
C TYR A 26 11.56 16.56 -1.69
N PRO A 27 12.31 15.50 -2.07
CA PRO A 27 11.75 14.31 -2.67
C PRO A 27 10.96 13.47 -1.66
N LEU A 28 11.30 13.47 -0.36
CA LEU A 28 10.54 12.72 0.64
C LEU A 28 9.09 13.22 0.80
N PRO A 29 8.82 14.51 1.06
CA PRO A 29 7.44 15.00 1.14
C PRO A 29 6.69 14.89 -0.19
N ALA A 30 7.38 15.09 -1.33
CA ALA A 30 6.79 14.86 -2.65
C ALA A 30 6.39 13.39 -2.84
N TRP A 31 7.22 12.45 -2.40
CA TRP A 31 6.95 11.02 -2.47
C TRP A 31 5.78 10.63 -1.58
N ILE A 32 5.68 11.17 -0.37
CA ILE A 32 4.53 10.95 0.52
C ILE A 32 3.22 11.37 -0.15
N ALA A 33 3.19 12.56 -0.76
CA ALA A 33 2.01 13.02 -1.50
C ALA A 33 1.68 12.07 -2.66
N LEU A 34 2.70 11.65 -3.42
CA LEU A 34 2.54 10.73 -4.53
C LEU A 34 2.01 9.35 -4.07
N THR A 35 2.53 8.80 -2.97
CA THR A 35 2.12 7.48 -2.47
C THR A 35 0.68 7.49 -2.00
N VAL A 36 0.19 8.61 -1.43
CA VAL A 36 -1.21 8.78 -1.05
C VAL A 36 -2.14 8.75 -2.27
N ILE A 37 -1.70 9.28 -3.41
CA ILE A 37 -2.50 9.30 -4.65
C ILE A 37 -2.44 7.95 -5.38
N ILE A 38 -1.26 7.33 -5.45
CA ILE A 38 -1.06 6.06 -6.15
C ILE A 38 -1.68 4.88 -5.37
N SER A 39 -1.63 4.93 -4.03
CA SER A 39 -2.15 3.87 -3.16
C SER A 39 -3.60 3.45 -3.43
N PRO A 40 -4.59 4.36 -3.51
CA PRO A 40 -5.98 3.98 -3.80
C PRO A 40 -6.13 3.37 -5.20
N VAL A 41 -5.32 3.79 -6.18
CA VAL A 41 -5.32 3.21 -7.53
C VAL A 41 -4.84 1.77 -7.49
N ILE A 42 -3.70 1.52 -6.85
CA ILE A 42 -3.15 0.15 -6.69
C ILE A 42 -4.09 -0.70 -5.84
N ALA A 43 -4.63 -0.16 -4.76
CA ALA A 43 -5.58 -0.85 -3.90
C ALA A 43 -6.85 -1.24 -4.67
N ARG A 44 -7.36 -0.38 -5.55
CA ARG A 44 -8.55 -0.68 -6.38
C ARG A 44 -8.28 -1.78 -7.40
N LEU A 45 -7.07 -1.89 -7.94
CA LEU A 45 -6.67 -2.99 -8.82
C LEU A 45 -6.49 -4.31 -8.06
N LEU A 46 -5.99 -4.25 -6.82
CA LEU A 46 -5.77 -5.42 -5.98
C LEU A 46 -7.05 -5.91 -5.28
N ALA A 47 -7.95 -4.98 -4.91
CA ALA A 47 -9.22 -5.23 -4.23
C ALA A 47 -10.09 -6.34 -4.86
N PRO A 48 -10.35 -6.37 -6.18
CA PRO A 48 -11.14 -7.44 -6.78
C PRO A 48 -10.47 -8.82 -6.62
N ARG A 49 -9.13 -8.90 -6.62
CA ARG A 49 -8.41 -10.17 -6.47
C ARG A 49 -8.51 -10.76 -5.06
N VAL A 50 -8.57 -9.91 -4.03
CA VAL A 50 -8.75 -10.36 -2.63
C VAL A 50 -10.22 -10.55 -2.26
N ARG A 51 -11.14 -9.79 -2.86
CA ARG A 51 -12.59 -9.89 -2.59
C ARG A 51 -13.23 -11.15 -3.17
N LEU A 52 -12.61 -11.77 -4.19
CA LEU A 52 -13.00 -13.09 -4.69
C LEU A 52 -12.78 -14.24 -3.69
N ARG A 53 -12.18 -13.95 -2.51
CA ARG A 53 -11.96 -14.93 -1.43
C ARG A 53 -12.92 -14.76 -0.26
N GLU A 54 -14.03 -14.05 -0.42
CA GLU A 54 -15.19 -14.24 0.46
C GLU A 54 -15.85 -15.56 0.08
N ARG A 55 -15.35 -16.68 0.63
CA ARG A 55 -16.00 -17.99 0.50
C ARG A 55 -17.37 -17.91 1.18
N PRO A 56 -18.49 -18.22 0.49
CA PRO A 56 -19.84 -18.22 1.07
C PRO A 56 -20.08 -19.24 2.22
N GLY A 57 -19.03 -19.91 2.71
CA GLY A 57 -19.10 -21.03 3.65
C GLY A 57 -18.85 -20.68 5.12
N ASP A 58 -18.46 -19.44 5.46
CA ASP A 58 -18.15 -19.04 6.85
C ASP A 58 -19.39 -18.44 7.54
N ARG A 59 -20.54 -19.11 7.41
CA ARG A 59 -21.70 -18.81 8.25
C ARG A 59 -21.47 -19.53 9.58
N PRO A 60 -21.42 -18.84 10.74
CA PRO A 60 -21.49 -19.54 12.01
C PRO A 60 -22.79 -20.35 12.02
N HIS A 61 -22.68 -21.67 12.10
CA HIS A 61 -23.84 -22.53 12.30
C HIS A 61 -24.44 -22.16 13.66
N PRO A 62 -25.66 -21.61 13.71
CA PRO A 62 -26.30 -21.28 14.98
C PRO A 62 -26.81 -22.60 15.55
N GLY A 63 -25.96 -23.24 16.32
CA GLY A 63 -26.30 -24.44 17.05
C GLY A 63 -25.06 -24.88 17.78
N TRP A 64 -25.04 -24.65 19.09
CA TRP A 64 -24.73 -25.66 20.10
C TRP A 64 -24.97 -25.02 21.48
N ARG A 65 -26.15 -25.36 22.02
CA ARG A 65 -26.60 -25.36 23.42
C ARG A 65 -26.99 -24.04 24.07
#